data_AF-A0A816NH23-F1
#
_entry.id   AF-A0A816NH23-F1
#
_cell.length_a   1.000
_cell.length_b   1.000
_cell.length_c   1.000
_cell.angle_alpha   90.00
_cell.angle_beta   90.00
_cell.angle_gamma   90.00
#
_symmetry.space_group_name_H-M   'P 1'
#
loop_
_entity.id
_entity.type
_entity.pdbx_description
1 polymer ?
#
loop_
_entity_poly.entity_id
_entity_poly.type
_entity_poly.pdbx_seq_one_letter_code
_entity_poly.pdbx_strand_id
1 'polypeptide(L)'
;MDTVMFLNNVQLTYVGVKRGLIDFLEDSRETALDIFKNIIKVIDDHQLNIYNLTSIGAVLKDRLSRILKGNCYAHVLHNGVKHAHGVLLQRINIRWLSLLPSIERLIETYEPLKLYFLNDQTKTKKLTAAADNTQLLTSFFNNPDGLCTLNFLENLLGDIQQTELNLQRTQTTAVDLYRIITNLMKKLEQRLNDKYFGSKTC
;
A
#
# COMPACT_ATOMS: atom_id res chain seq x y z
N MET A 1 19.27 -3.22 -36.73
CA MET A 1 20.12 -2.06 -36.38
C MET A 1 19.12 -0.95 -36.16
N ASP A 2 18.59 -0.92 -34.94
CA ASP A 2 17.28 -0.35 -34.70
C ASP A 2 17.43 1.11 -34.31
N THR A 3 16.88 1.98 -35.15
CA THR A 3 16.92 3.43 -34.97
C THR A 3 16.00 3.82 -33.82
N VAL A 4 16.61 4.24 -32.71
CA VAL A 4 15.90 4.90 -31.60
C VAL A 4 15.58 6.33 -32.03
N MET A 5 14.32 6.62 -32.35
CA MET A 5 13.86 8.00 -32.53
C MET A 5 13.33 8.54 -31.19
N PHE A 6 14.00 9.56 -30.67
CA PHE A 6 13.54 10.35 -29.53
C PHE A 6 12.63 11.46 -30.04
N LEU A 7 11.36 11.44 -29.66
CA LEU A 7 10.49 12.61 -29.66
C LEU A 7 10.06 12.87 -28.20
N ASN A 8 10.55 13.98 -27.65
CA ASN A 8 10.10 14.61 -26.40
C ASN A 8 9.74 13.65 -25.25
N ASN A 9 10.75 13.05 -24.62
CA ASN A 9 10.67 12.33 -23.34
C ASN A 9 9.73 11.10 -23.27
N VAL A 10 9.25 10.56 -24.40
CA VAL A 10 8.42 9.36 -24.42
C VAL A 10 9.22 8.16 -24.93
N GLN A 11 9.49 7.21 -24.04
CA GLN A 11 10.13 5.95 -24.40
C GLN A 11 9.11 5.01 -25.05
N LEU A 12 9.24 4.80 -26.37
CA LEU A 12 8.37 3.87 -27.12
C LEU A 12 8.68 2.43 -26.69
N THR A 13 7.72 1.78 -26.04
CA THR A 13 7.78 0.34 -25.73
C THR A 13 6.72 -0.37 -26.57
N TYR A 14 7.17 -1.03 -27.64
CA TYR A 14 6.39 -1.70 -28.70
C TYR A 14 5.65 -0.79 -29.70
N VAL A 15 5.63 -1.19 -30.98
CA VAL A 15 4.96 -0.48 -32.08
C VAL A 15 3.48 -0.31 -31.74
N GLY A 16 3.04 0.95 -31.56
CA GLY A 16 1.62 1.31 -31.45
C GLY A 16 1.10 1.69 -30.05
N VAL A 17 1.83 1.43 -28.96
CA VAL A 17 1.41 1.86 -27.60
C VAL A 17 2.27 3.03 -27.13
N LYS A 18 1.65 4.19 -26.96
CA LYS A 18 2.29 5.37 -26.35
C LYS A 18 1.89 5.46 -24.88
N ARG A 19 2.88 5.71 -24.02
CA ARG A 19 2.67 5.96 -22.59
C ARG A 19 3.27 7.30 -22.24
N GLY A 20 2.57 8.07 -21.43
CA GLY A 20 3.03 9.37 -20.97
C GLY A 20 2.25 9.78 -19.75
N LEU A 21 2.92 10.53 -18.87
CA LEU A 21 2.22 11.34 -17.89
C LEU A 21 1.58 12.50 -18.66
N ILE A 22 0.27 12.65 -18.54
CA ILE A 22 -0.48 13.71 -19.22
C ILE A 22 -0.51 14.97 -18.36
N ASP A 23 -0.85 14.84 -17.08
CA ASP A 23 -0.92 16.00 -16.17
C ASP A 23 -0.86 15.57 -14.69
N PHE A 24 -0.57 16.53 -13.81
CA PHE A 24 -0.79 16.44 -12.37
C PHE A 24 -1.91 17.43 -11.99
N LEU A 25 -3.04 16.90 -11.56
CA LEU A 25 -4.19 17.72 -11.15
C LEU A 25 -4.17 17.93 -9.63
N GLU A 26 -4.02 19.18 -9.20
CA GLU A 26 -4.30 19.61 -7.84
C GLU A 26 -5.65 20.34 -7.82
N ASP A 27 -6.68 19.71 -7.25
CA ASP A 27 -7.98 20.35 -7.03
C ASP A 27 -8.38 20.20 -5.56
N SER A 28 -8.75 21.31 -4.93
CA SER A 28 -9.29 21.34 -3.57
C SER A 28 -10.67 20.67 -3.46
N ARG A 29 -11.35 20.45 -4.60
CA ARG A 29 -12.67 19.78 -4.68
C ARG A 29 -12.53 18.39 -5.30
N GLU A 30 -12.49 17.37 -4.44
CA GLU A 30 -12.29 15.97 -4.85
C GLU A 30 -13.60 15.20 -5.14
N THR A 31 -14.65 15.86 -5.65
CA THR A 31 -15.88 15.12 -5.99
C THR A 31 -15.67 14.29 -7.25
N ALA A 32 -16.36 13.14 -7.36
CA ALA A 32 -16.33 12.28 -8.54
C ALA A 32 -16.61 13.03 -9.85
N LEU A 33 -17.52 14.00 -9.80
CA LEU A 33 -17.92 14.81 -10.95
C LEU A 33 -16.86 15.83 -11.35
N ASP A 34 -16.23 16.47 -10.37
CA ASP A 34 -15.20 17.47 -10.63
C ASP A 34 -13.92 16.80 -11.15
N ILE A 35 -13.55 15.66 -10.56
CA ILE A 35 -12.49 14.79 -11.08
C ILE A 35 -12.78 14.38 -12.53
N PHE A 36 -14.02 13.97 -12.84
CA PHE A 36 -14.41 13.64 -14.21
C PHE A 36 -14.21 14.81 -15.17
N LYS A 37 -14.74 15.99 -14.83
CA LYS A 37 -14.62 17.20 -15.68
C LYS A 37 -13.17 17.58 -15.91
N ASN A 38 -12.34 17.49 -14.88
CA ASN A 38 -10.91 17.79 -14.99
C ASN A 38 -10.21 16.78 -15.91
N ILE A 39 -10.54 15.49 -15.84
CA ILE A 39 -10.02 14.47 -16.75
C ILE A 39 -10.43 14.75 -18.20
N ILE A 40 -11.70 15.09 -18.46
CA ILE A 40 -12.17 15.47 -19.81
C ILE A 40 -11.39 16.67 -20.32
N LYS A 41 -11.26 17.71 -19.51
CA LYS A 41 -10.54 18.93 -19.87
C LYS A 41 -9.10 18.62 -20.25
N VAL A 42 -8.39 17.84 -19.44
CA VAL A 42 -6.99 17.46 -19.72
C VAL A 42 -6.87 16.65 -21.02
N ILE A 43 -7.80 15.75 -21.29
CA ILE A 43 -7.86 14.97 -22.55
C ILE A 43 -8.05 15.91 -23.74
N ASP A 44 -9.03 16.82 -23.66
CA ASP A 44 -9.35 17.78 -24.71
C ASP A 44 -8.20 18.76 -24.97
N ASP A 45 -7.58 19.30 -23.91
CA ASP A 45 -6.43 20.21 -23.97
C ASP A 45 -5.23 19.56 -24.68
N HIS A 46 -5.07 18.24 -24.56
CA HIS A 46 -4.03 17.46 -25.23
C HIS A 46 -4.46 16.88 -26.58
N GLN A 47 -5.64 17.26 -27.10
CA GLN A 47 -6.21 16.76 -28.35
C GLN A 47 -6.32 15.22 -28.40
N LEU A 48 -6.51 14.60 -27.23
CA LEU A 48 -6.74 13.17 -27.10
C LEU A 48 -8.24 12.88 -27.21
N ASN A 49 -8.59 11.67 -27.63
CA ASN A 49 -9.99 11.25 -27.75
C ASN A 49 -10.34 10.29 -26.62
N ILE A 50 -11.33 10.65 -25.79
CA ILE A 50 -11.80 9.79 -24.69
C ILE A 50 -12.32 8.43 -25.15
N TYR A 51 -12.83 8.31 -26.37
CA TYR A 51 -13.28 7.03 -26.91
C TYR A 51 -12.14 6.06 -27.21
N ASN A 52 -10.89 6.53 -27.20
CA ASN A 52 -9.70 5.68 -27.30
C ASN A 52 -9.25 5.15 -25.92
N LEU A 53 -9.88 5.56 -24.81
CA LEU A 53 -9.57 5.04 -23.48
C LEU A 53 -10.25 3.69 -23.25
N THR A 54 -9.45 2.69 -22.92
CA THR A 54 -9.91 1.31 -22.68
C THR A 54 -10.35 1.07 -21.23
N SER A 55 -9.74 1.78 -20.27
CA SER A 55 -10.00 1.62 -18.84
C SER A 55 -9.61 2.87 -18.03
N ILE A 56 -10.32 3.16 -16.94
CA ILE A 56 -9.99 4.21 -15.97
C ILE A 56 -10.01 3.64 -14.55
N GLY A 57 -9.00 3.97 -13.74
CA GLY A 57 -8.72 3.33 -12.45
C GLY A 57 -9.48 3.85 -11.22
N ALA A 58 -10.35 4.85 -11.34
CA ALA A 58 -11.10 5.41 -10.20
C ALA A 58 -12.38 6.17 -10.61
N VAL A 59 -13.36 6.22 -9.69
CA VAL A 59 -14.57 7.06 -9.53
C VAL A 59 -15.30 7.65 -10.77
N LEU A 60 -15.17 7.10 -11.98
CA LEU A 60 -15.89 7.58 -13.17
C LEU A 60 -17.05 6.67 -13.62
N LYS A 61 -17.61 5.95 -12.65
CA LYS A 61 -18.56 4.83 -12.79
C LYS A 61 -19.80 5.12 -13.65
N ASP A 62 -20.37 6.32 -13.53
CA ASP A 62 -21.75 6.56 -13.98
C ASP A 62 -21.86 7.36 -15.29
N ARG A 63 -20.73 7.79 -15.88
CA ARG A 63 -20.74 8.70 -17.05
C ARG A 63 -20.21 8.10 -18.35
N LEU A 64 -19.64 6.89 -18.33
CA LEU A 64 -19.07 6.24 -19.52
C LEU A 64 -19.40 4.74 -19.55
N SER A 65 -20.50 4.37 -20.21
CA SER A 65 -21.00 2.99 -20.29
C SER A 65 -20.11 2.02 -21.09
N ARG A 66 -19.13 2.54 -21.85
CA ARG A 66 -18.22 1.75 -22.70
C ARG A 66 -16.85 1.46 -22.08
N ILE A 67 -16.50 2.10 -20.96
CA ILE A 67 -15.19 1.92 -20.32
C ILE A 67 -15.23 0.72 -19.39
N LEU A 68 -14.26 -0.19 -19.55
CA LEU A 68 -14.13 -1.33 -18.66
C LEU A 68 -13.73 -0.88 -17.26
N LYS A 69 -14.43 -1.41 -16.25
CA LYS A 69 -14.13 -1.16 -14.84
C LYS A 69 -12.82 -1.86 -14.47
N GLY A 70 -11.76 -1.08 -14.25
CA GLY A 70 -10.53 -1.55 -13.62
C GLY A 70 -10.47 -1.07 -12.17
N ASN A 71 -10.36 -1.99 -11.21
CA ASN A 71 -9.96 -1.60 -9.85
C ASN A 71 -8.43 -1.45 -9.82
N CYS A 72 -7.91 -0.56 -8.98
CA CYS A 72 -6.47 -0.52 -8.70
C CYS A 72 -6.05 -1.84 -8.03
N TYR A 73 -5.09 -2.55 -8.64
CA TYR A 73 -4.63 -3.86 -8.14
C TYR A 73 -4.01 -3.78 -6.74
N ALA A 74 -3.25 -2.70 -6.47
CA ALA A 74 -2.71 -2.43 -5.14
C ALA A 74 -3.85 -2.23 -4.11
N HIS A 75 -4.95 -1.60 -4.51
CA HIS A 75 -6.12 -1.40 -3.65
C HIS A 75 -6.87 -2.72 -3.37
N VAL A 76 -6.94 -3.64 -4.33
CA VAL A 76 -7.52 -4.97 -4.11
C VAL A 76 -6.66 -5.79 -3.13
N LEU A 77 -5.34 -5.82 -3.33
CA LEU A 77 -4.42 -6.46 -2.40
C LEU A 77 -4.55 -5.86 -1.00
N HIS A 78 -4.56 -4.53 -0.91
CA HIS A 78 -4.76 -3.80 0.35
C HIS A 78 -6.04 -4.24 1.07
N ASN A 79 -7.18 -4.30 0.37
CA ASN A 79 -8.44 -4.70 0.97
C ASN A 79 -8.43 -6.18 1.41
N GLY A 80 -7.81 -7.06 0.63
CA GLY A 80 -7.64 -8.47 1.01
C GLY A 80 -6.84 -8.62 2.29
N VAL A 81 -5.71 -7.92 2.40
CA VAL A 81 -4.87 -7.93 3.60
C VAL A 81 -5.58 -7.26 4.78
N LYS A 82 -6.24 -6.12 4.58
CA LYS A 82 -7.03 -5.43 5.62
C LYS A 82 -8.12 -6.35 6.18
N HIS A 83 -8.77 -7.14 5.33
CA HIS A 83 -9.77 -8.10 5.75
C HIS A 83 -9.16 -9.28 6.54
N ALA A 84 -8.07 -9.86 6.04
CA ALA A 84 -7.34 -10.92 6.73
C ALA A 84 -6.80 -10.48 8.10
N HIS A 85 -6.41 -9.21 8.21
CA HIS A 85 -5.85 -8.60 9.42
C HIS A 85 -6.94 -8.02 10.36
N GLY A 86 -8.19 -8.46 10.19
CA GLY A 86 -9.46 -7.87 10.66
C GLY A 86 -9.63 -7.55 12.15
N VAL A 87 -8.57 -7.57 12.97
CA VAL A 87 -8.59 -7.12 14.37
C VAL A 87 -7.61 -5.96 14.63
N LEU A 88 -6.46 -5.93 13.96
CA LEU A 88 -5.37 -5.00 14.26
C LEU A 88 -5.53 -3.62 13.58
N LEU A 89 -6.16 -3.55 12.40
CA LEU A 89 -6.23 -2.32 11.59
C LEU A 89 -7.66 -1.86 11.27
N GLN A 90 -8.70 -2.54 11.78
CA GLN A 90 -10.08 -2.10 11.56
C GLN A 90 -10.34 -0.67 12.06
N ARG A 91 -9.58 -0.21 13.06
CA ARG A 91 -9.77 1.09 13.72
C ARG A 91 -8.81 2.19 13.25
N ILE A 92 -7.79 1.87 12.45
CA ILE A 92 -6.76 2.85 12.09
C ILE A 92 -6.67 2.97 10.56
N ASN A 93 -6.96 4.18 10.06
CA ASN A 93 -6.73 4.55 8.67
C ASN A 93 -5.24 4.82 8.43
N ILE A 94 -4.39 3.80 8.57
CA ILE A 94 -2.96 3.92 8.23
C ILE A 94 -2.83 3.62 6.73
N ARG A 95 -2.14 4.50 5.99
CA ARG A 95 -1.65 4.15 4.65
C ARG A 95 -0.68 2.99 4.83
N TRP A 96 -0.94 1.84 4.21
CA TRP A 96 -0.21 0.59 4.48
C TRP A 96 1.31 0.72 4.32
N LEU A 97 1.76 1.52 3.35
CA LEU A 97 3.17 1.88 3.15
C LEU A 97 3.85 2.53 4.36
N SER A 98 3.07 3.06 5.32
CA SER A 98 3.57 3.67 6.55
C SER A 98 3.60 2.69 7.73
N LEU A 99 2.97 1.52 7.62
CA LEU A 99 2.91 0.57 8.73
C LEU A 99 4.25 -0.14 8.93
N LEU A 100 4.82 -0.73 7.88
CA LEU A 100 6.14 -1.35 7.95
C LEU A 100 7.21 -0.41 8.52
N PRO A 101 7.42 0.82 8.00
CA PRO A 101 8.43 1.72 8.56
C PRO A 101 8.09 2.21 9.98
N SER A 102 6.85 2.05 10.45
CA SER A 102 6.51 2.31 11.85
C SER A 102 6.88 1.13 12.75
N ILE A 103 6.67 -0.10 12.28
CA ILE A 103 7.11 -1.33 12.98
C ILE A 103 8.64 -1.40 13.02
N GLU A 104 9.34 -1.11 11.93
CA GLU A 104 10.81 -1.05 11.89
C GLU A 104 11.35 -0.06 12.94
N ARG A 105 10.80 1.15 12.99
CA ARG A 105 11.16 2.14 14.03
C ARG A 105 10.87 1.68 15.45
N LEU A 106 9.76 0.97 15.67
CA LEU A 106 9.44 0.40 16.98
C LEU A 106 10.43 -0.68 17.39
N ILE A 107 10.89 -1.52 16.45
CA ILE A 107 11.93 -2.53 16.69
C ILE A 107 13.26 -1.86 17.02
N GLU A 108 13.68 -0.87 16.22
CA GLU A 108 14.93 -0.13 16.42
C GLU A 108 14.99 0.59 17.78
N THR A 109 13.84 1.07 18.25
CA THR A 109 13.73 1.81 19.52
C THR A 109 13.12 0.99 20.65
N TYR A 110 13.03 -0.34 20.51
CA TYR A 110 12.30 -1.20 21.43
C TYR A 110 12.79 -1.09 22.87
N GLU A 111 14.09 -1.24 23.11
CA GLU A 111 14.66 -1.18 24.47
C GLU A 111 14.54 0.21 25.12
N PRO A 112 14.89 1.32 24.44
CA PRO A 112 14.61 2.66 24.95
C PRO A 112 13.15 2.90 25.31
N LEU A 113 12.20 2.45 24.47
CA LEU A 113 10.77 2.59 24.72
C LEU A 113 10.32 1.73 25.91
N LYS A 114 10.77 0.48 25.98
CA LYS A 114 10.51 -0.42 27.11
C LYS A 114 10.95 0.22 28.43
N LEU A 115 12.18 0.72 28.51
CA LEU A 115 12.69 1.41 29.70
C LEU A 115 11.88 2.67 30.02
N TYR A 116 11.53 3.47 29.01
CA TYR A 116 10.73 4.68 29.18
C TYR A 116 9.35 4.38 29.79
N PHE A 117 8.64 3.39 29.25
CA PHE A 117 7.29 3.04 29.69
C PHE A 117 7.25 2.23 30.99
N LEU A 118 8.31 1.48 31.34
CA LEU A 118 8.35 0.68 32.55
C LEU A 118 8.97 1.40 33.76
N ASN A 119 9.93 2.31 33.57
CA ASN A 119 10.64 2.95 34.69
C ASN A 119 9.92 4.17 35.29
N ASP A 120 9.04 4.84 34.55
CA ASP A 120 8.43 6.10 35.01
C ASP A 120 6.96 5.93 35.46
N GLN A 121 6.78 5.42 36.69
CA GLN A 121 5.46 5.35 37.35
C GLN A 121 4.82 6.74 37.60
N THR A 122 5.58 7.83 37.45
CA THR A 122 5.09 9.20 37.69
C THR A 122 4.56 9.88 36.42
N LYS A 123 5.05 9.50 35.22
CA LYS A 123 4.50 9.93 33.93
C LYS A 123 3.31 9.10 33.43
N THR A 124 3.24 7.82 33.80
CA THR A 124 2.04 7.00 33.58
C THR A 124 0.80 7.61 34.22
N LYS A 125 0.94 8.35 35.34
CA LYS A 125 -0.14 9.16 35.93
C LYS A 125 -0.58 10.37 35.11
N LYS A 126 0.25 10.94 34.22
CA LYS A 126 -0.14 12.07 33.34
C LYS A 126 -0.85 11.61 32.05
N LEU A 127 -0.74 10.33 31.68
CA LEU A 127 -1.53 9.71 30.61
C LEU A 127 -2.92 9.22 31.07
N THR A 128 -3.28 9.39 32.35
CA THR A 128 -4.49 8.81 32.97
C THR A 128 -5.84 9.38 32.54
N ALA A 129 -5.90 10.21 31.49
CA ALA A 129 -7.17 10.36 30.76
C ALA A 129 -7.48 9.10 29.89
N ALA A 130 -6.52 8.20 29.69
CA ALA A 130 -6.60 6.98 28.88
C ALA A 130 -5.97 5.76 29.59
N ALA A 131 -6.48 5.42 30.78
CA ALA A 131 -5.97 4.32 31.61
C ALA A 131 -5.78 2.99 30.84
N ASP A 132 -6.66 2.69 29.88
CA ASP A 132 -6.64 1.45 29.09
C ASP A 132 -5.40 1.34 28.17
N ASN A 133 -4.97 2.42 27.53
CA ASN A 133 -3.85 2.38 26.58
C ASN A 133 -2.49 2.23 27.27
N THR A 134 -2.36 2.81 28.48
CA THR A 134 -1.14 2.66 29.27
C THR A 134 -0.99 1.24 29.77
N GLN A 135 -2.09 0.61 30.20
CA GLN A 135 -2.09 -0.80 30.62
C GLN A 135 -1.73 -1.74 29.46
N LEU A 136 -2.24 -1.48 28.25
CA LEU A 136 -1.88 -2.25 27.05
C LEU A 136 -0.39 -2.14 26.73
N LEU A 137 0.18 -0.94 26.70
CA LEU A 137 1.61 -0.75 26.43
C LEU A 137 2.49 -1.40 27.50
N THR A 138 2.16 -1.24 28.77
CA THR A 138 2.87 -1.90 29.87
C THR A 138 2.77 -3.42 29.75
N SER A 139 1.60 -3.97 29.40
CA SER A 139 1.43 -5.41 29.19
C SER A 139 2.25 -5.92 27.99
N PHE A 140 2.31 -5.14 26.91
CA PHE A 140 3.08 -5.48 25.72
C PHE A 140 4.58 -5.50 25.99
N PHE A 141 5.12 -4.45 26.63
CA PHE A 141 6.57 -4.37 26.92
C PHE A 141 7.05 -5.33 28.02
N ASN A 142 6.13 -5.79 28.89
CA ASN A 142 6.40 -6.86 29.85
C ASN A 142 6.26 -8.26 29.25
N ASN A 143 5.63 -8.40 28.08
CA ASN A 143 5.55 -9.68 27.39
C ASN A 143 6.93 -10.03 26.79
N PRO A 144 7.53 -11.20 27.14
CA PRO A 144 8.78 -11.63 26.52
C PRO A 144 8.68 -11.77 24.99
N ASP A 145 7.47 -12.06 24.48
CA ASP A 145 7.21 -12.26 23.05
C ASP A 145 6.88 -10.95 22.32
N GLY A 146 6.89 -9.80 23.00
CA GLY A 146 6.54 -8.50 22.42
C GLY A 146 7.43 -8.14 21.22
N LEU A 147 8.75 -8.26 21.39
CA LEU A 147 9.71 -8.03 20.31
C LEU A 147 9.60 -9.09 19.20
N CYS A 148 9.38 -10.36 19.56
CA CYS A 148 9.17 -11.45 18.61
C CYS A 148 7.96 -11.18 17.71
N THR A 149 6.87 -10.69 18.31
CA THR A 149 5.64 -10.30 17.61
C THR A 149 5.92 -9.17 16.62
N LEU A 150 6.70 -8.16 17.00
CA LEU A 150 7.08 -7.07 16.08
C LEU A 150 7.95 -7.58 14.93
N ASN A 151 8.94 -8.43 15.20
CA ASN A 151 9.79 -9.03 14.16
C ASN A 151 8.99 -9.92 13.20
N PHE A 152 8.00 -10.66 13.72
CA PHE A 152 7.06 -11.42 12.89
C PHE A 152 6.28 -10.50 11.95
N LEU A 153 5.72 -9.41 12.50
CA LEU A 153 4.97 -8.43 11.73
C LEU A 153 5.86 -7.77 10.66
N GLU A 154 7.06 -7.32 11.01
CA GLU A 154 8.04 -6.76 10.06
C GLU A 154 8.27 -7.71 8.88
N ASN A 155 8.53 -8.99 9.15
CA ASN A 155 8.78 -9.99 8.11
C ASN A 155 7.58 -10.21 7.17
N LEU A 156 6.37 -10.28 7.73
CA LEU A 156 5.15 -10.46 6.95
C LEU A 156 4.82 -9.20 6.13
N LEU A 157 4.89 -8.04 6.78
CA LEU A 157 4.61 -6.73 6.17
C LEU A 157 5.60 -6.42 5.05
N GLY A 158 6.87 -6.82 5.18
CA GLY A 158 7.89 -6.67 4.14
C GLY A 158 7.50 -7.35 2.83
N ASP A 159 7.01 -8.59 2.88
CA ASP A 159 6.58 -9.33 1.69
C ASP A 159 5.35 -8.70 1.03
N ILE A 160 4.41 -8.24 1.85
CA ILE A 160 3.18 -7.59 1.37
C ILE A 160 3.52 -6.24 0.74
N GLN A 161 4.34 -5.41 1.39
CA GLN A 161 4.76 -4.11 0.89
C GLN A 161 5.57 -4.24 -0.40
N GLN A 162 6.47 -5.21 -0.49
CA GLN A 162 7.21 -5.47 -1.73
C GLN A 162 6.27 -5.87 -2.88
N THR A 163 5.22 -6.65 -2.58
CA THR A 163 4.20 -7.02 -3.56
C THR A 163 3.38 -5.80 -3.98
N GLU A 164 2.99 -4.95 -3.03
CA GLU A 164 2.27 -3.71 -3.31
C GLU A 164 3.07 -2.77 -4.22
N LEU A 165 4.35 -2.55 -3.91
CA LEU A 165 5.27 -1.77 -4.75
C LEU A 165 5.43 -2.38 -6.15
N ASN A 166 5.43 -3.71 -6.25
CA ASN A 166 5.49 -4.41 -7.54
C ASN A 166 4.21 -4.20 -8.36
N LEU A 167 3.04 -4.16 -7.72
CA LEU A 167 1.76 -3.86 -8.38
C LEU A 167 1.62 -2.40 -8.81
N GLN A 168 2.28 -1.47 -8.11
CA GLN A 168 2.29 -0.03 -8.41
C GLN A 168 3.23 0.36 -9.56
N ARG A 169 3.94 -0.60 -10.16
CA ARG A 169 4.80 -0.34 -11.31
C ARG A 169 4.00 0.22 -12.48
N THR A 170 4.65 1.07 -13.27
CA THR A 170 4.07 1.72 -14.47
C THR A 170 3.62 0.73 -15.54
N GLN A 171 4.06 -0.53 -15.46
CA GLN A 171 3.65 -1.61 -16.35
C GLN A 171 3.28 -2.85 -15.54
N THR A 172 1.99 -3.11 -15.41
CA THR A 172 1.46 -4.35 -14.82
C THR A 172 0.38 -4.88 -15.76
N THR A 173 0.69 -5.94 -16.50
CA THR A 173 -0.32 -6.63 -17.34
C THR A 173 -1.20 -7.54 -16.49
N ALA A 174 -2.29 -8.06 -17.05
CA ALA A 174 -3.11 -9.07 -16.38
C ALA A 174 -2.31 -10.36 -16.06
N VAL A 175 -1.36 -10.71 -16.92
CA VAL A 175 -0.46 -11.87 -16.71
C VAL A 175 0.50 -11.59 -15.56
N ASP A 176 1.07 -10.37 -15.50
CA ASP A 176 1.91 -9.94 -14.38
C ASP A 176 1.13 -9.94 -13.08
N LEU A 177 -0.11 -9.44 -13.08
CA LEU A 177 -0.98 -9.45 -11.92
C LEU A 177 -1.16 -10.87 -11.39
N TYR A 178 -1.58 -11.81 -12.23
CA TYR A 178 -1.76 -13.20 -11.84
C TYR A 178 -0.48 -13.79 -11.25
N ARG A 179 0.66 -13.56 -11.92
CA ARG A 179 1.98 -14.02 -11.47
C ARG A 179 2.38 -13.43 -10.13
N ILE A 180 2.22 -12.11 -9.94
CA ILE A 180 2.59 -11.39 -8.72
C ILE A 180 1.77 -11.91 -7.53
N ILE A 181 0.44 -11.99 -7.69
CA ILE A 181 -0.45 -12.47 -6.62
C ILE A 181 -0.19 -13.94 -6.31
N THR A 182 -0.05 -14.80 -7.33
CA THR A 182 0.23 -16.22 -7.14
C THR A 182 1.56 -16.44 -6.42
N ASN A 183 2.59 -15.65 -6.74
CA ASN A 183 3.88 -15.74 -6.06
C ASN A 183 3.79 -15.32 -4.59
N LEU A 184 3.03 -14.25 -4.28
CA LEU A 184 2.77 -13.87 -2.89
C LEU A 184 2.05 -15.00 -2.14
N MET A 185 0.98 -15.56 -2.72
CA MET A 185 0.24 -16.66 -2.10
C MET A 185 1.13 -17.87 -1.81
N LYS A 186 1.90 -18.33 -2.80
CA LYS A 186 2.86 -19.44 -2.62
C LYS A 186 3.88 -19.16 -1.52
N LYS A 187 4.38 -17.92 -1.43
CA LYS A 187 5.33 -17.53 -0.38
C LYS A 187 4.69 -17.59 1.01
N LEU A 188 3.45 -17.12 1.15
CA LEU A 188 2.71 -17.15 2.41
C LEU A 188 2.35 -18.59 2.83
N GLU A 189 1.88 -19.41 1.88
CA GLU A 189 1.60 -20.84 2.10
C GLU A 189 2.86 -21.60 2.51
N GLN A 190 3.98 -21.36 1.82
CA GLN A 190 5.25 -21.97 2.17
C GLN A 190 5.69 -21.57 3.58
N ARG A 191 5.65 -20.28 3.94
CA ARG A 191 5.97 -19.82 5.30
C ARG A 191 5.10 -20.49 6.36
N LEU A 192 3.80 -20.66 6.07
CA LEU A 192 2.86 -21.34 6.95
C LEU A 192 3.25 -22.82 7.15
N ASN A 193 3.58 -23.52 6.06
CA ASN A 193 3.99 -24.92 6.11
C ASN A 193 5.33 -25.13 6.80
N ASP A 194 6.29 -24.25 6.52
CA ASP A 194 7.65 -24.30 7.07
C ASP A 194 7.70 -23.82 8.53
N LYS A 195 6.60 -23.25 9.05
CA LYS A 195 6.56 -22.51 10.32
C LYS A 195 7.71 -21.48 10.40
N TYR A 196 8.02 -20.88 9.26
CA TYR A 196 9.13 -19.97 9.10
C TYR A 196 8.65 -18.52 9.26
N PHE A 197 9.11 -17.89 10.34
CA PHE A 197 8.65 -16.55 10.72
C PHE A 197 9.70 -15.46 10.52
N GLY A 198 10.93 -15.82 10.11
CA GLY A 198 12.08 -14.92 9.99
C GLY A 198 13.19 -15.25 11.00
N SER A 199 14.44 -14.87 10.69
CA SER A 199 15.61 -15.18 11.54
C SER A 199 15.67 -14.42 12.86
N LYS A 200 14.95 -13.29 12.95
CA LYS A 200 14.81 -12.45 14.15
C LYS A 200 13.59 -12.81 14.99
N THR A 201 12.82 -13.78 14.53
CA THR A 201 11.55 -14.16 15.13
C THR A 201 11.86 -15.29 16.09
N CYS A 202 11.80 -14.95 17.37
CA CYS A 202 11.62 -15.93 18.44
C CYS A 202 10.24 -16.59 18.26
#